data_AF-A0A938NHU5-F1
#
_entry.id   AF-A0A938NHU5-F1
#
_cell.length_a   1.000
_cell.length_b   1.000
_cell.length_c   1.000
_cell.angle_alpha   90.00
_cell.angle_beta   90.00
_cell.angle_gamma   90.00
#
_symmetry.space_group_name_H-M   'P 1'
#
loop_
_entity.id
_entity.type
_entity.pdbx_description
1 polymer ?
#
loop_
_entity_poly.entity_id
_entity_poly.type
_entity_poly.pdbx_seq_one_letter_code
_entity_poly.pdbx_strand_id
1 'polypeptide(L)'
;KSIDNLLRPRLVGRDTQMHELLILLGTLGGLALFGAAGFIAGPILAALFVTIWEIYGVAFADLLREPEPAAPDPAASASPPAELAPEQHKP
;
A
#
# COMPACT_ATOMS: atom_id res chain seq x y z
N LYS A 1 -6.03 21.01 -12.22
CA LYS A 1 -5.13 20.70 -11.08
C LYS A 1 -5.86 20.95 -9.74
N SER A 2 -6.91 20.18 -9.42
CA SER A 2 -7.68 20.36 -8.17
C SER A 2 -8.26 19.07 -7.55
N ILE A 3 -7.96 17.88 -8.09
CA ILE A 3 -8.47 16.61 -7.53
C ILE A 3 -7.46 16.00 -6.54
N ASP A 4 -6.18 16.29 -6.72
CA ASP A 4 -5.06 15.73 -5.94
C ASP A 4 -5.11 16.13 -4.45
N ASN A 5 -5.83 17.21 -4.11
CA ASN A 5 -5.97 17.72 -2.74
C ASN A 5 -7.28 17.24 -2.04
N LEU A 6 -8.23 16.67 -2.78
CA LEU A 6 -9.42 16.01 -2.23
C LEU A 6 -9.17 14.52 -1.96
N LEU A 7 -8.26 13.90 -2.72
CA LEU A 7 -7.87 12.50 -2.57
C LEU A 7 -6.99 12.26 -1.33
N ARG A 8 -6.21 13.26 -0.90
CA ARG A 8 -5.23 13.12 0.18
C ARG A 8 -5.86 12.91 1.58
N PRO A 9 -6.93 13.63 2.00
CA PRO A 9 -7.57 13.43 3.30
C PRO A 9 -8.56 12.26 3.31
N ARG A 10 -9.18 11.98 2.16
CA ARG A 10 -10.20 10.92 2.03
C ARG A 10 -9.59 9.51 2.09
N LEU A 11 -8.30 9.38 1.81
CA LEU A 11 -7.60 8.11 1.90
C LEU A 11 -7.20 7.76 3.34
N VAL A 12 -6.96 8.76 4.20
CA VAL A 12 -6.59 8.56 5.62
C VAL A 12 -7.81 8.31 6.52
N GLY A 13 -8.99 8.85 6.18
CA GLY A 13 -10.23 8.58 6.92
C GLY A 13 -10.99 7.31 6.51
N ARG A 14 -10.47 6.53 5.55
CA ARG A 14 -11.16 5.36 4.97
C ARG A 14 -11.08 4.12 5.85
N ASP A 15 -10.03 3.95 6.64
CA ASP A 15 -9.85 2.71 7.39
C ASP A 15 -10.99 2.52 8.40
N THR A 16 -11.39 3.58 9.10
CA THR A 16 -12.53 3.54 10.03
C THR A 16 -13.86 3.30 9.33
N GLN A 17 -14.07 3.93 8.16
CA GLN A 17 -15.31 3.79 7.39
C GLN A 17 -15.45 2.39 6.77
N MET A 18 -14.36 1.76 6.37
CA MET A 18 -14.37 0.39 5.85
C MET A 18 -14.76 -0.62 6.92
N HIS A 19 -14.19 -0.49 8.13
CA HIS A 19 -14.53 -1.36 9.25
C HIS A 19 -16.02 -1.25 9.61
N GLU A 20 -16.58 -0.04 9.63
CA GLU A 20 -18.00 0.19 9.92
C GLU A 20 -18.92 -0.44 8.86
N LEU A 21 -18.60 -0.28 7.57
CA LEU A 21 -19.35 -0.89 6.47
C LEU A 21 -19.28 -2.42 6.48
N LEU A 22 -18.13 -3.01 6.83
CA LEU A 22 -17.98 -4.47 6.94
C LEU A 22 -18.79 -5.05 8.09
N ILE A 23 -18.88 -4.35 9.23
CA ILE A 23 -19.72 -4.76 10.36
C ILE A 23 -21.20 -4.68 9.96
N LEU A 24 -21.62 -3.58 9.31
CA LEU A 24 -22.98 -3.43 8.81
C LEU A 24 -23.32 -4.55 7.82
N LEU A 25 -22.46 -4.78 6.83
CA LEU A 25 -22.65 -5.82 5.81
C LEU A 25 -22.65 -7.22 6.43
N GLY A 26 -21.75 -7.49 7.37
CA GLY A 26 -21.72 -8.75 8.11
C GLY A 26 -22.99 -8.98 8.90
N THR A 27 -23.51 -7.95 9.56
CA THR A 27 -24.77 -8.02 10.31
C THR A 27 -25.96 -8.27 9.39
N LEU A 28 -26.14 -7.48 8.33
CA LEU A 28 -27.26 -7.66 7.39
C LEU A 28 -27.17 -8.97 6.61
N GLY A 29 -25.97 -9.32 6.13
CA GLY A 29 -25.73 -10.57 5.42
C GLY A 29 -25.93 -11.78 6.34
N GLY A 30 -25.44 -11.70 7.57
CA GLY A 30 -25.69 -12.71 8.60
C GLY A 30 -27.19 -12.86 8.86
N LEU A 31 -27.92 -11.75 9.02
CA LEU A 31 -29.37 -11.78 9.20
C LEU A 31 -30.10 -12.43 8.02
N ALA A 32 -29.65 -12.15 6.80
CA ALA A 32 -30.24 -12.72 5.58
C ALA A 32 -29.96 -14.24 5.44
N LEU A 33 -28.77 -14.72 5.80
CA LEU A 33 -28.38 -16.14 5.66
C LEU A 33 -28.83 -17.00 6.84
N PHE A 34 -28.76 -16.47 8.07
CA PHE A 34 -28.93 -17.24 9.32
C PHE A 34 -30.07 -16.72 10.21
N GLY A 35 -30.84 -15.73 9.76
CA GLY A 35 -31.93 -15.14 10.55
C GLY A 35 -31.42 -14.42 11.81
N ALA A 36 -32.18 -14.47 12.90
CA ALA A 36 -31.81 -13.79 14.14
C ALA A 36 -30.43 -14.18 14.70
N ALA A 37 -30.01 -15.45 14.53
CA ALA A 37 -28.66 -15.92 14.93
C ALA A 37 -27.55 -15.21 14.14
N GLY A 38 -27.86 -14.78 12.92
CA GLY A 38 -26.99 -14.03 12.03
C GLY A 38 -26.59 -12.64 12.53
N PHE A 39 -27.34 -12.05 13.47
CA PHE A 39 -26.97 -10.77 14.08
C PHE A 39 -25.66 -10.86 14.88
N ILE A 40 -25.42 -12.01 15.53
CA ILE A 40 -24.20 -12.26 16.30
C ILE A 40 -23.14 -12.91 15.41
N ALA A 41 -23.53 -13.90 14.61
CA ALA A 41 -22.59 -14.61 13.73
C ALA A 41 -22.00 -13.71 12.64
N GLY A 42 -22.78 -12.76 12.12
CA GLY A 42 -22.39 -11.84 11.06
C GLY A 42 -21.16 -10.98 11.41
N PRO A 43 -21.21 -10.17 12.49
CA PRO A 43 -20.06 -9.39 12.95
C PRO A 43 -18.84 -10.24 13.30
N ILE A 44 -19.03 -11.44 13.87
CA ILE A 44 -17.92 -12.34 14.21
C ILE A 44 -17.20 -12.80 12.94
N LEU A 45 -17.95 -13.22 11.91
CA LEU A 45 -17.38 -13.60 10.62
C LEU A 45 -16.72 -12.42 9.92
N ALA A 46 -17.31 -11.22 9.99
CA ALA A 46 -16.71 -10.00 9.44
C ALA A 46 -15.38 -9.66 10.13
N ALA A 47 -15.32 -9.75 11.47
CA ALA A 47 -14.10 -9.53 12.23
C ALA A 47 -13.02 -10.55 11.85
N LEU A 48 -13.37 -11.83 11.74
CA LEU A 48 -12.44 -12.87 11.31
C LEU A 48 -11.89 -12.59 9.91
N PHE A 49 -12.75 -12.19 8.98
CA PHE A 49 -12.33 -11.81 7.63
C PHE A 49 -11.33 -10.65 7.63
N VAL A 50 -11.61 -9.59 8.40
CA VAL A 50 -10.70 -8.43 8.52
C VAL A 50 -9.36 -8.87 9.11
N THR A 51 -9.36 -9.68 10.17
CA THR A 51 -8.12 -10.18 10.78
C THR A 51 -7.29 -10.98 9.78
N ILE A 52 -7.92 -11.86 9.00
CA ILE A 52 -7.21 -12.63 7.95
C ILE A 52 -6.65 -11.68 6.89
N TRP A 53 -7.42 -10.68 6.47
CA TRP A 53 -7.01 -9.69 5.48
C TRP A 53 -5.80 -8.87 5.95
N GLU A 54 -5.80 -8.43 7.21
CA GLU A 54 -4.68 -7.71 7.82
C GLU A 54 -3.43 -8.59 7.88
N ILE A 55 -3.58 -9.84 8.33
CA ILE A 55 -2.48 -10.81 8.38
C ILE A 55 -1.91 -11.01 6.97
N TYR A 56 -2.76 -11.16 5.96
CA TYR A 56 -2.32 -11.29 4.57
C TYR A 56 -1.54 -10.05 4.10
N GLY A 57 -2.05 -8.84 4.38
CA GLY A 57 -1.37 -7.59 4.03
C GLY A 57 0.03 -7.49 4.63
N VAL A 58 0.21 -7.93 5.87
CA VAL A 58 1.52 -7.96 6.55
C VAL A 58 2.40 -9.09 6.01
N ALA A 59 1.86 -10.31 5.88
CA ALA A 59 2.62 -11.50 5.52
C ALA A 59 3.20 -11.43 4.09
N PHE A 60 2.53 -10.71 3.19
CA PHE A 60 2.92 -10.57 1.79
C PHE A 60 3.48 -9.19 1.45
N ALA A 61 3.67 -8.30 2.44
CA ALA A 61 4.16 -6.95 2.23
C ALA A 61 5.50 -6.92 1.46
N ASP A 62 6.42 -7.82 1.80
CA ASP A 62 7.75 -7.88 1.19
C ASP A 62 7.72 -8.40 -0.26
N LEU A 63 6.78 -9.28 -0.60
CA LEU A 63 6.61 -9.82 -1.95
C LEU A 63 5.92 -8.82 -2.89
N LEU A 64 5.03 -7.99 -2.34
CA LEU A 64 4.34 -6.93 -3.07
C LEU A 64 5.17 -5.65 -3.20
N ARG A 65 6.29 -5.57 -2.47
CA ARG A 65 7.28 -4.52 -2.63
C ARG A 65 8.09 -4.83 -3.89
N GLU A 66 7.64 -4.29 -5.02
CA GLU A 66 8.46 -4.25 -6.23
C GLU A 66 9.85 -3.72 -5.84
N PRO A 67 10.95 -4.37 -6.29
CA PRO A 67 12.27 -3.82 -6.08
C PRO A 67 12.28 -2.43 -6.70
N GLU A 68 12.46 -1.41 -5.84
CA GLU A 68 12.71 -0.04 -6.28
C GLU A 68 13.76 -0.14 -7.40
N PRO A 69 13.48 0.37 -8.62
CA PRO A 69 14.43 0.31 -9.72
C PRO A 69 15.71 0.90 -9.17
N ALA A 70 16.72 0.03 -9.00
CA ALA A 70 17.92 0.31 -8.26
C ALA A 70 18.35 1.73 -8.58
N ALA A 71 18.34 2.60 -7.57
CA ALA A 71 18.84 3.95 -7.70
C ALA A 71 20.13 3.86 -8.53
N PRO A 72 20.24 4.63 -9.62
CA PRO A 72 21.31 4.45 -10.59
C PRO A 72 22.62 4.37 -9.82
N ASP A 73 23.32 3.24 -9.97
CA ASP A 73 24.57 2.96 -9.28
C ASP A 73 25.45 4.22 -9.40
N PRO A 74 25.80 4.88 -8.29
CA PRO A 74 26.64 6.08 -8.35
C PRO A 74 28.00 5.79 -9.00
N ALA A 75 28.42 4.53 -9.10
CA ALA A 75 29.62 4.11 -9.82
C ALA A 75 29.46 4.15 -11.36
N ALA A 76 28.25 4.05 -11.90
CA ALA A 76 28.01 4.09 -13.35
C ALA A 76 27.92 5.53 -13.92
N SER A 77 27.78 6.54 -13.06
CA SER A 77 27.79 7.97 -13.44
C SER A 77 29.17 8.63 -13.28
N ALA A 78 30.16 7.91 -12.76
CA ALA A 78 31.56 8.33 -12.84
C ALA A 78 32.11 7.95 -14.22
N SER A 79 31.87 8.81 -15.22
CA SER A 79 32.68 8.81 -16.43
C SER A 79 34.17 8.71 -16.05
N PRO A 80 34.99 7.89 -16.73
CA PRO A 80 36.42 7.86 -16.46
C PRO A 80 36.97 9.29 -16.53
N PRO A 81 37.88 9.68 -15.63
CA PRO A 81 38.59 10.95 -15.78
C PRO A 81 39.17 10.96 -17.19
N ALA A 82 38.78 11.95 -17.98
CA ALA A 82 39.49 12.28 -19.19
C ALA A 82 40.93 12.58 -18.75
N GLU A 83 41.78 11.56 -18.86
CA GLU A 83 43.21 11.65 -18.66
C GLU A 83 43.69 12.80 -19.53
N LEU A 84 44.18 13.83 -18.83
CA LEU A 84 44.64 15.10 -19.37
C LEU A 84 45.60 14.86 -20.54
N ALA A 85 45.20 15.33 -21.72
CA ALA A 85 46.15 15.63 -22.78
C ALA A 85 47.19 16.63 -22.24
N PRO A 86 48.50 16.38 -22.38
CA PRO A 86 49.50 17.36 -21.98
C PRO A 86 49.46 18.55 -22.95
N GLU A 87 48.87 19.65 -22.49
CA GLU A 87 49.08 21.00 -23.03
C GLU A 87 50.57 21.34 -22.94
N GLN A 88 51.31 21.08 -24.01
CA GLN A 88 52.68 21.56 -24.20
C GLN A 88 52.67 23.05 -24.52
N HIS A 89 52.83 23.81 -23.44
CA HIS A 89 53.50 25.11 -23.29
C HIS A 89 54.19 25.69 -24.54
N LYS A 90 53.68 26.85 -24.98
CA LYS A 90 54.33 27.87 -25.82
C LYS A 90 54.92 28.96 -24.89
N PRO A 91 56.15 29.47 -25.13
CA PRO A 91 56.35 30.69 -25.93
C PRO A 91 57.18 30.51 -27.21
#